data_AF-A0AAW0QN00-F1
#
_entry.id   AF-A0AAW0QN00-F1
#
_cell.length_a   1.000
_cell.length_b   1.000
_cell.length_c   1.000
_cell.angle_alpha   90.00
_cell.angle_beta   90.00
_cell.angle_gamma   90.00
#
_symmetry.space_group_name_H-M   'P 1'
#
loop_
_entity.id
_entity.type
_entity.pdbx_description
1 polymer ?
#
loop_
_entity_poly.entity_id
_entity_poly.type
_entity_poly.pdbx_seq_one_letter_code
_entity_poly.pdbx_strand_id
1 'polypeptide(L)'
;MITNERELIVQHLLTVLTTITQRNMEPNGASLVNKIRQVASTLLNDAPERKGPMAMKAEEYLSKFLDIMMKLEKTGSVAGGVNGTMTPRDEEEELHHWASLRDYQIQFAANGGFMA
;
A
#
# COMPACT_ATOMS: atom_id res chain seq x y z
N MET A 1 16.56 -18.99 -8.22
CA MET A 1 15.92 -19.36 -6.94
C MET A 1 15.45 -18.12 -6.20
N ILE A 2 16.34 -17.21 -5.77
CA ILE A 2 15.96 -15.97 -5.04
C ILE A 2 15.08 -15.02 -5.86
N THR A 3 15.38 -14.82 -7.15
CA THR A 3 14.57 -13.94 -8.01
C THR A 3 13.12 -14.43 -8.13
N ASN A 4 12.91 -15.75 -8.23
CA ASN A 4 11.57 -16.34 -8.35
C ASN A 4 10.76 -16.18 -7.06
N GLU A 5 11.38 -16.42 -5.90
CA GLU A 5 10.73 -16.19 -4.59
C GLU A 5 10.35 -14.72 -4.42
N ARG A 6 11.22 -13.82 -4.88
CA ARG A 6 10.99 -12.38 -4.82
C ARG A 6 9.84 -11.93 -5.72
N GLU A 7 9.73 -12.47 -6.93
CA GLU A 7 8.58 -12.22 -7.80
C GLU A 7 7.28 -12.73 -7.18
N LEU A 8 7.32 -13.87 -6.49
CA LEU A 8 6.17 -14.39 -5.77
C LEU A 8 5.77 -13.48 -4.60
N ILE A 9 6.74 -12.94 -3.85
CA ILE A 9 6.48 -11.95 -2.78
C ILE A 9 5.83 -10.69 -3.36
N VAL A 10 6.34 -10.19 -4.49
CA VAL A 10 5.75 -9.04 -5.19
C VAL A 10 4.30 -9.33 -5.55
N GLN A 11 4.01 -10.48 -6.16
CA GLN A 11 2.65 -10.89 -6.53
C GLN A 11 1.72 -11.06 -5.32
N HIS A 12 2.19 -11.68 -4.24
CA HIS A 12 1.41 -11.86 -3.02
C HIS A 12 1.09 -10.54 -2.34
N LEU A 13 2.08 -9.65 -2.21
CA LEU A 13 1.88 -8.31 -1.64
C LEU A 13 0.78 -7.60 -2.42
N LEU A 14 0.96 -7.51 -3.73
CA LEU A 14 0.03 -6.93 -4.68
C LEU A 14 -1.39 -7.52 -4.62
N THR A 15 -1.52 -8.82 -4.41
CA THR A 15 -2.82 -9.48 -4.17
C THR A 15 -3.45 -8.98 -2.87
N VAL A 16 -2.70 -8.91 -1.77
CA VAL A 16 -3.19 -8.37 -0.50
C VAL A 16 -3.61 -6.92 -0.67
N LEU A 17 -2.79 -6.10 -1.33
CA LEU A 17 -3.04 -4.67 -1.53
C LEU A 17 -4.30 -4.38 -2.34
N THR A 18 -4.69 -5.27 -3.25
CA THR A 18 -5.84 -5.09 -4.14
C THR A 18 -7.12 -5.71 -3.60
N THR A 19 -7.02 -6.71 -2.72
CA THR A 19 -8.18 -7.43 -2.16
C THR A 19 -8.60 -6.94 -0.79
N ILE A 20 -7.71 -6.26 -0.07
CA ILE A 20 -8.01 -5.80 1.28
C ILE A 20 -8.96 -4.60 1.27
N THR A 21 -10.03 -4.71 2.05
CA THR A 21 -11.06 -3.66 2.16
C THR A 21 -10.72 -2.67 3.28
N GLN A 22 -11.20 -1.43 3.15
CA GLN A 22 -11.07 -0.41 4.21
C GLN A 22 -11.54 -0.91 5.58
N ARG A 23 -12.72 -1.56 5.63
CA ARG A 23 -13.28 -2.13 6.88
C ARG A 23 -12.31 -3.09 7.58
N ASN A 24 -11.50 -3.82 6.82
CA ASN A 24 -10.53 -4.76 7.37
C ASN A 24 -9.21 -4.08 7.75
N MET A 25 -8.87 -2.97 7.09
CA MET A 25 -7.65 -2.22 7.40
C MET A 25 -7.84 -1.31 8.61
N GLU A 26 -8.94 -0.57 8.71
CA GLU A 26 -9.17 0.47 9.71
C GLU A 26 -8.89 0.03 11.16
N PRO A 27 -9.38 -1.13 11.67
CA PRO A 27 -9.14 -1.53 13.06
C PRO A 27 -7.66 -1.80 13.40
N ASN A 28 -6.86 -2.13 12.38
CA ASN A 28 -5.42 -2.42 12.52
C ASN A 28 -4.57 -1.50 11.63
N GLY A 29 -5.14 -0.36 11.21
CA GLY A 29 -4.67 0.42 10.07
C GLY A 29 -3.21 0.78 10.21
N ALA A 30 -2.84 1.34 11.36
CA ALA A 30 -1.47 1.76 11.64
C ALA A 30 -0.43 0.62 11.57
N SER A 31 -0.74 -0.56 12.13
CA SER A 31 0.21 -1.70 12.15
C SER A 31 0.32 -2.34 10.76
N LEU A 32 -0.81 -2.50 10.09
CA LEU A 32 -0.90 -3.08 8.76
C LEU A 32 -0.21 -2.18 7.71
N VAL A 33 -0.49 -0.87 7.77
CA VAL A 33 0.16 0.16 6.95
C VAL A 33 1.67 0.12 7.14
N ASN A 34 2.14 0.06 8.38
CA ASN A 34 3.56 -0.01 8.67
C ASN A 34 4.24 -1.26 8.09
N LYS A 35 3.62 -2.44 8.24
CA LYS A 35 4.16 -3.70 7.71
C LYS A 35 4.17 -3.70 6.18
N ILE A 36 3.10 -3.26 5.55
CA ILE A 36 3.00 -3.13 4.09
C ILE A 36 4.08 -2.17 3.57
N ARG A 37 4.26 -1.02 4.23
CA ARG A 37 5.27 -0.03 3.88
C ARG A 37 6.68 -0.62 3.92
N GLN A 38 7.01 -1.32 5.00
CA GLN A 38 8.31 -1.98 5.15
C GLN A 38 8.57 -2.97 4.00
N VAL A 39 7.63 -3.88 3.72
CA VAL A 39 7.79 -4.87 2.64
C VAL A 39 7.89 -4.19 1.27
N ALA A 40 7.00 -3.24 0.97
CA ALA A 40 7.01 -2.52 -0.30
C ALA A 40 8.30 -1.73 -0.52
N SER A 41 8.80 -1.00 0.50
CA SER A 41 10.06 -0.27 0.42
C SER A 41 11.26 -1.19 0.19
N THR A 42 11.31 -2.36 0.83
CA THR A 42 12.36 -3.36 0.58
C THR A 42 12.30 -3.93 -0.84
N LEU A 43 11.10 -4.09 -1.40
CA LEU A 43 10.94 -4.56 -2.77
C LEU A 43 11.36 -3.49 -3.81
N LEU A 44 11.02 -2.22 -3.57
CA LEU A 44 11.32 -1.11 -4.47
C LEU A 44 12.80 -0.71 -4.49
N ASN A 45 13.47 -0.69 -3.33
CA ASN A 45 14.84 -0.19 -3.16
C ASN A 45 15.95 -1.18 -3.53
N ASP A 46 15.64 -2.32 -4.14
CA ASP A 46 16.68 -3.28 -4.53
C ASP A 46 17.37 -2.89 -5.84
N ALA A 47 18.56 -3.44 -6.06
CA ALA A 47 19.35 -3.21 -7.25
C ALA A 47 18.54 -3.57 -8.52
N PRO A 48 18.53 -2.72 -9.56
CA PRO A 48 17.74 -2.95 -10.79
C PRO A 48 18.02 -4.32 -11.43
N GLU A 49 19.28 -4.75 -11.39
CA GLU A 49 19.78 -6.03 -11.88
C GLU A 49 19.29 -7.27 -11.09
N ARG A 50 18.61 -7.05 -9.96
CA ARG A 50 17.93 -8.09 -9.15
C ARG A 50 16.41 -8.02 -9.26
N LYS A 51 15.86 -7.05 -9.99
CA LYS A 51 14.43 -6.94 -10.23
C LYS A 51 14.03 -7.87 -11.38
N GLY A 52 13.16 -8.83 -11.08
CA GLY A 52 12.50 -9.64 -12.10
C GLY A 52 11.49 -8.82 -12.91
N PRO A 53 11.01 -9.33 -14.07
CA PRO A 53 9.99 -8.67 -14.89
C PRO A 53 8.73 -8.27 -14.11
N MET A 54 8.29 -9.09 -13.15
CA MET A 54 7.14 -8.80 -12.31
C MET A 54 7.40 -7.59 -11.39
N ALA A 55 8.58 -7.52 -10.79
CA ALA A 55 8.98 -6.42 -9.92
C ALA A 55 9.04 -5.09 -10.67
N MET A 56 9.55 -5.10 -11.92
CA MET A 56 9.58 -3.90 -12.76
C MET A 56 8.18 -3.44 -13.18
N LYS A 57 7.30 -4.35 -13.58
CA LYS A 57 5.89 -4.02 -13.90
C LYS A 57 5.13 -3.47 -12.69
N ALA A 58 5.39 -4.02 -11.52
CA ALA A 58 4.73 -3.65 -10.27
C ALA A 58 5.27 -2.35 -9.66
N GLU A 59 6.42 -1.85 -10.10
CA GLU A 59 7.14 -0.75 -9.45
C GLU A 59 6.32 0.54 -9.37
N GLU A 60 5.70 0.96 -10.47
CA GLU A 60 4.85 2.16 -10.49
C GLU A 60 3.65 1.99 -9.55
N TYR A 61 3.02 0.81 -9.58
CA TYR A 61 1.86 0.50 -8.76
C TYR A 61 2.18 0.45 -7.27
N LEU A 62 3.27 -0.23 -6.90
CA LEU A 62 3.75 -0.30 -5.52
C LEU A 62 4.17 1.07 -5.00
N SER A 63 4.76 1.92 -5.84
CA SER A 63 5.17 3.28 -5.44
C SER A 63 3.96 4.16 -5.13
N LYS A 64 2.97 4.22 -6.02
CA LYS A 64 1.75 5.01 -5.80
C LYS A 64 0.95 4.49 -4.60
N PHE A 65 0.90 3.17 -4.42
CA PHE A 65 0.25 2.56 -3.26
C PHE A 65 0.98 2.95 -1.96
N LEU A 66 2.31 2.89 -1.96
CA LEU A 66 3.14 3.28 -0.83
C LEU A 66 2.89 4.73 -0.42
N ASP A 67 2.76 5.64 -1.38
CA ASP A 67 2.48 7.05 -1.13
C ASP A 67 1.13 7.27 -0.43
N ILE A 68 0.08 6.56 -0.86
CA ILE A 68 -1.25 6.63 -0.23
C ILE A 68 -1.17 6.09 1.21
N MET A 69 -0.44 4.98 1.41
CA MET A 69 -0.25 4.37 2.72
C MET A 69 0.52 5.27 3.69
N MET A 70 1.57 5.98 3.22
CA MET A 70 2.29 6.94 4.05
C MET A 70 1.42 8.12 4.48
N LYS A 71 0.51 8.57 3.62
CA LYS A 71 -0.46 9.63 3.96
C LYS A 71 -1.45 9.15 5.04
N LEU A 72 -1.97 7.93 4.90
CA LEU A 72 -2.81 7.29 5.92
C LEU A 72 -2.08 7.10 7.26
N GLU A 73 -0.80 6.70 7.25
CA GLU A 73 0.01 6.57 8.47
C GLU A 73 0.14 7.91 9.20
N LYS A 74 0.37 8.98 8.44
CA LYS A 74 0.53 10.33 8.98
C LYS A 74 -0.77 10.82 9.64
N THR A 75 -1.92 10.63 9.00
CA THR A 75 -3.22 11.05 9.56
C THR A 75 -3.63 10.18 10.76
N GLY A 76 -3.44 8.85 10.68
CA GLY A 76 -3.74 7.94 11.79
C GLY A 76 -2.83 8.11 13.01
N SER A 77 -1.57 8.54 12.82
CA SER A 77 -0.66 8.86 13.92
C SER A 77 -1.08 10.10 14.71
N VAL A 78 -1.79 11.05 14.06
CA VAL A 78 -2.37 12.23 14.72
C VAL A 78 -3.54 11.82 15.61
N ALA A 79 -4.34 10.82 15.18
CA ALA A 79 -5.45 10.27 15.95
C ALA A 79 -5.00 9.34 17.12
N GLY A 80 -3.85 8.67 17.00
CA GLY A 80 -3.36 7.69 17.98
C GLY A 80 -2.40 8.20 19.06
N GLY A 81 -2.06 9.50 19.05
CA GLY A 81 -1.12 10.10 20.03
C GLY A 81 -1.73 10.32 21.42
N VAL A 82 -0.88 10.47 22.44
CA VAL A 82 -1.24 10.63 23.88
C VAL A 82 -2.15 11.84 24.18
N ASN A 83 -2.29 12.78 23.23
CA ASN A 83 -3.21 13.94 23.27
C ASN A 83 -4.07 14.06 21.98
N GLY A 84 -4.16 13.00 21.17
CA GLY A 84 -4.68 13.04 19.80
C GLY A 84 -6.20 13.09 19.71
N THR A 85 -6.80 14.27 19.88
CA THR A 85 -8.15 14.50 19.35
C THR A 85 -8.04 14.75 17.86
N MET A 86 -8.48 13.79 17.05
CA MET A 86 -8.63 13.95 15.61
C MET A 86 -9.57 15.13 15.34
N THR A 87 -9.15 16.11 14.53
CA THR A 87 -10.05 17.20 14.16
C THR A 87 -10.99 16.73 13.05
N PRO A 88 -12.17 17.35 12.88
CA PRO A 88 -13.06 17.02 11.76
C PRO A 88 -12.39 17.13 10.39
N ARG A 89 -11.37 18.00 10.26
CA ARG A 89 -10.58 18.13 9.03
C ARG A 89 -9.63 16.95 8.84
N ASP A 90 -9.01 16.46 9.91
CA ASP A 90 -8.14 15.28 9.83
C ASP A 90 -8.97 14.04 9.47
N GLU A 91 -10.19 13.91 9.99
CA GLU A 91 -11.14 12.84 9.64
C GLU A 91 -11.50 12.88 8.15
N GLU A 92 -11.81 14.07 7.62
CA GLU A 92 -12.10 14.27 6.19
C GLU A 92 -10.88 13.91 5.31
N GLU A 93 -9.68 14.35 5.69
CA GLU A 93 -8.44 13.99 5.00
C GLU A 93 -8.17 12.48 5.02
N GLU A 94 -8.42 11.81 6.15
CA GLU A 94 -8.28 10.36 6.23
C GLU A 94 -9.26 9.65 5.29
N LEU A 95 -10.54 10.05 5.30
CA LEU A 95 -11.57 9.49 4.41
C LEU A 95 -11.21 9.70 2.93
N HIS A 96 -10.63 10.85 2.57
CA HIS A 96 -10.13 11.11 1.23
C HIS A 96 -8.97 10.17 0.84
N HIS A 97 -8.03 9.90 1.75
CA HIS A 97 -6.96 8.94 1.50
C HIS A 97 -7.50 7.51 1.33
N TRP A 98 -8.50 7.12 2.13
CA TRP A 98 -9.19 5.83 1.99
C TRP A 98 -9.95 5.70 0.67
N ALA A 99 -10.61 6.76 0.21
CA ALA A 99 -11.26 6.79 -1.10
C ALA A 99 -10.23 6.66 -2.23
N SER A 100 -9.13 7.42 -2.15
CA SER A 100 -8.04 7.36 -3.12
C SER A 100 -7.44 5.96 -3.23
N LEU A 101 -7.28 5.27 -2.09
CA LEU A 101 -6.82 3.89 -2.05
C LEU A 101 -7.76 2.96 -2.83
N ARG A 102 -9.06 3.07 -2.58
CA ARG A 102 -10.09 2.26 -3.23
C ARG A 102 -10.14 2.51 -4.74
N ASP A 103 -10.11 3.77 -5.16
CA ASP A 103 -10.12 4.13 -6.58
C ASP A 103 -8.90 3.56 -7.29
N TYR A 104 -7.74 3.59 -6.62
CA TYR A 104 -6.51 3.01 -7.15
C TYR A 104 -6.58 1.48 -7.27
N GLN A 105 -7.18 0.79 -6.29
CA GLN A 105 -7.44 -0.65 -6.36
C GLN A 105 -8.37 -1.01 -7.54
N ILE A 106 -9.42 -0.21 -7.76
CA ILE A 106 -10.37 -0.40 -8.88
C ILE A 106 -9.68 -0.17 -10.22
N GLN A 107 -8.93 0.93 -10.36
CA GLN A 107 -8.18 1.23 -11.58
C GLN A 107 -7.18 0.12 -11.90
N PHE A 108 -6.50 -0.38 -10.87
CA PHE A 108 -5.58 -1.49 -10.99
C PHE A 108 -6.28 -2.75 -11.55
N ALA A 109 -7.43 -3.12 -10.98
CA ALA A 109 -8.21 -4.26 -11.46
C ALA A 109 -8.74 -4.05 -12.89
N ALA A 110 -9.17 -2.84 -13.23
CA ALA A 110 -9.65 -2.49 -14.57
C ALA A 110 -8.56 -2.59 -15.65
N ASN A 111 -7.31 -2.33 -15.30
CA ASN A 111 -6.16 -2.43 -16.18
C ASN A 111 -5.66 -3.88 -16.39
N GLY A 112 -6.49 -4.90 -16.08
CA GLY A 112 -6.12 -6.32 -16.20
C GLY A 112 -5.30 -6.84 -15.02
N GLY A 113 -5.17 -6.04 -13.97
CA GLY A 113 -4.40 -6.37 -12.79
C GLY A 113 -2.97 -6.79 -13.10
N PHE A 114 -2.50 -7.88 -12.50
CA PHE A 114 -1.14 -8.40 -12.68
C PHE A 114 -1.01 -9.30 -13.93
N MET A 115 -2.11 -9.56 -14.64
CA MET A 115 -2.15 -10.45 -15.80
C MET A 115 -2.02 -9.71 -17.14
N ALA A 116 -1.89 -8.37 -17.11
CA ALA A 116 -1.69 -7.52 -18.28
C ALA A 116 -0.22 -7.42 -18.75
#